data_AF-A0A7S2Q3S1-F1
#
_entry.id   AF-A0A7S2Q3S1-F1
#
_cell.length_a   1.000
_cell.length_b   1.000
_cell.length_c   1.000
_cell.angle_alpha   90.00
_cell.angle_beta   90.00
_cell.angle_gamma   90.00
#
_symmetry.space_group_name_H-M   'P 1'
#
loop_
_entity.id
_entity.type
_entity.pdbx_description
1 polymer ?
#
loop_
_entity_poly.entity_id
_entity_poly.type
_entity_poly.pdbx_seq_one_letter_code
_entity_poly.pdbx_strand_id
1 'polypeptide(L)'
;DGSGALEQDELGRLYRSHQVAGVLEGMFKGLDVNYPDWQGAWAAVSGDAARVSAPRWRQLVADLLERKSLPGGAEACQPPPELQPAVYEQPRAISTGGHDAVAVDRAEDLGLVGASFTVTALVKLHGAVPAYQEGPILGTSDVTPIRGLFMGFRAGRPVLAFGGTECKADLMAPVDQTVDVAWVYDAEAKEQRLYLQGAVAKVCAGAAPFLGFGQQV
;
A
#
# COMPACT_ATOMS: atom_id res chain seq x y z
N ASP A 1 -3.02 7.52 -14.30
CA ASP A 1 -3.14 8.91 -14.82
C ASP A 1 -4.25 9.77 -14.13
N GLY A 2 -4.68 9.44 -12.91
CA GLY A 2 -5.77 10.17 -12.22
C GLY A 2 -7.18 9.91 -12.78
N SER A 3 -7.31 9.21 -13.92
CA SER A 3 -8.61 8.82 -14.49
C SER A 3 -9.22 7.57 -13.81
N GLY A 4 -8.39 6.83 -13.06
CA GLY A 4 -8.74 5.52 -12.49
C GLY A 4 -8.92 4.43 -13.54
N ALA A 5 -8.64 4.71 -14.82
CA ALA A 5 -8.60 3.69 -15.85
C ALA A 5 -7.38 2.80 -15.64
N LEU A 6 -7.58 1.49 -15.80
CA LEU A 6 -6.53 0.50 -15.68
C LEU A 6 -5.90 0.27 -17.05
N GLU A 7 -4.59 0.50 -17.16
CA GLU A 7 -3.82 0.21 -18.38
C GLU A 7 -3.28 -1.21 -18.37
N GLN A 8 -3.07 -1.78 -19.56
CA GLN A 8 -2.55 -3.14 -19.73
C GLN A 8 -1.19 -3.32 -19.03
N ASP A 9 -0.33 -2.31 -19.08
CA ASP A 9 0.99 -2.32 -18.45
C ASP A 9 0.93 -2.18 -16.92
N GLU A 10 -0.10 -1.50 -16.37
CA GLU A 10 -0.35 -1.41 -14.93
C GLU A 10 -0.88 -2.75 -14.39
N LEU A 11 -1.83 -3.37 -15.09
CA LEU A 11 -2.35 -4.69 -14.73
C LEU A 11 -1.24 -5.75 -14.80
N GLY A 12 -0.37 -5.71 -15.81
CA GLY A 12 0.75 -6.64 -15.95
C GLY A 12 1.75 -6.59 -14.80
N ARG A 13 1.82 -5.46 -14.06
CA ARG A 13 2.60 -5.32 -12.83
C ARG A 13 1.81 -5.80 -11.61
N LEU A 14 0.52 -5.47 -11.51
CA LEU A 14 -0.39 -5.95 -10.45
C LEU A 14 -0.51 -7.48 -10.42
N TYR A 15 -0.51 -8.13 -11.59
CA TYR A 15 -0.55 -9.58 -11.75
C TYR A 15 0.67 -10.30 -11.13
N ARG A 16 1.78 -9.58 -10.89
CA ARG A 16 3.01 -10.13 -10.28
C ARG A 16 3.12 -9.87 -8.78
N SER A 17 2.14 -9.20 -8.17
CA SER A 17 2.06 -8.97 -6.71
C SER A 17 1.35 -10.15 -6.05
N HIS A 18 1.95 -10.74 -5.02
CA HIS A 18 1.47 -12.01 -4.43
C HIS A 18 0.08 -11.93 -3.75
N GLN A 19 -0.44 -10.73 -3.50
CA GLN A 19 -1.71 -10.54 -2.76
C GLN A 19 -2.88 -10.17 -3.67
N VAL A 20 -2.62 -9.43 -4.75
CA VAL A 20 -3.58 -9.20 -5.84
C VAL A 20 -3.62 -10.43 -6.76
N ALA A 21 -2.54 -11.23 -6.77
CA ALA A 21 -2.47 -12.51 -7.45
C ALA A 21 -3.61 -13.44 -7.02
N GLY A 22 -3.98 -13.63 -5.74
CA GLY A 22 -5.06 -14.61 -5.43
C GLY A 22 -6.38 -14.35 -6.17
N VAL A 23 -6.90 -13.12 -6.13
CA VAL A 23 -8.18 -12.77 -6.77
C VAL A 23 -8.05 -12.62 -8.28
N LEU A 24 -6.96 -12.00 -8.77
CA LEU A 24 -6.73 -11.89 -10.21
C LEU A 24 -6.35 -13.23 -10.82
N GLU A 25 -5.56 -14.06 -10.17
CA GLU A 25 -5.24 -15.43 -10.54
C GLU A 25 -6.49 -16.31 -10.44
N GLY A 26 -7.44 -16.07 -9.55
CA GLY A 26 -8.78 -16.71 -9.62
C GLY A 26 -9.57 -16.29 -10.87
N MET A 27 -9.59 -14.99 -11.17
CA MET A 27 -10.23 -14.44 -12.37
C MET A 27 -9.55 -14.93 -13.67
N PHE A 28 -8.23 -15.04 -13.67
CA PHE A 28 -7.40 -15.32 -14.84
C PHE A 28 -7.02 -16.81 -14.97
N LYS A 29 -6.84 -17.59 -13.89
CA LYS A 29 -6.78 -19.07 -13.93
C LYS A 29 -8.12 -19.69 -14.27
N GLY A 30 -9.23 -19.10 -13.81
CA GLY A 30 -10.57 -19.48 -14.28
C GLY A 30 -10.71 -19.27 -15.80
N LEU A 31 -9.98 -18.30 -16.35
CA LEU A 31 -9.84 -18.06 -17.78
C LEU A 31 -8.75 -18.92 -18.45
N ASP A 32 -7.75 -19.46 -17.76
CA ASP A 32 -6.60 -20.21 -18.34
C ASP A 32 -7.03 -21.48 -19.10
N VAL A 33 -8.16 -22.09 -18.72
CA VAL A 33 -8.79 -23.18 -19.51
C VAL A 33 -9.32 -22.67 -20.86
N ASN A 34 -9.70 -21.40 -20.96
CA ASN A 34 -10.31 -20.77 -22.12
C ASN A 34 -9.38 -19.77 -22.86
N TYR A 35 -8.32 -19.29 -22.21
CA TYR A 35 -7.43 -18.20 -22.64
C TYR A 35 -6.00 -18.43 -22.07
N PRO A 36 -5.19 -19.27 -22.73
CA PRO A 36 -3.90 -19.76 -22.21
C PRO A 36 -2.76 -18.72 -22.24
N ASP A 37 -3.03 -17.48 -22.67
CA ASP A 37 -2.05 -16.41 -22.71
C ASP A 37 -2.59 -15.09 -22.14
N TRP A 38 -1.64 -14.25 -21.72
CA TRP A 38 -1.90 -12.92 -21.15
C TRP A 38 -2.74 -12.01 -22.06
N GLN A 39 -2.61 -12.14 -23.38
CA GLN A 39 -3.34 -11.31 -24.33
C GLN A 39 -4.82 -11.71 -24.39
N GLY A 40 -5.12 -13.01 -24.39
CA GLY A 40 -6.49 -13.53 -24.34
C GLY A 40 -7.21 -13.20 -23.02
N ALA A 41 -6.50 -13.32 -21.90
CA ALA A 41 -6.98 -12.89 -20.58
C ALA A 41 -7.33 -11.39 -20.54
N TRP A 42 -6.46 -10.54 -21.09
CA TRP A 42 -6.73 -9.10 -21.22
C TRP A 42 -7.94 -8.81 -22.09
N ALA A 43 -8.01 -9.42 -23.28
CA ALA A 43 -9.12 -9.26 -24.21
C ALA A 43 -10.49 -9.57 -23.58
N ALA A 44 -10.57 -10.67 -22.80
CA ALA A 44 -11.80 -11.06 -22.11
C ALA A 44 -12.26 -10.02 -21.08
N VAL A 45 -11.32 -9.38 -20.38
CA VAL A 45 -11.58 -8.34 -19.38
C VAL A 45 -11.91 -7.00 -20.02
N SER A 46 -11.16 -6.62 -21.05
CA SER A 46 -11.21 -5.30 -21.66
C SER A 46 -12.22 -5.18 -22.81
N GLY A 47 -12.71 -6.30 -23.35
CA GLY A 47 -13.46 -6.33 -24.60
C GLY A 47 -12.62 -5.79 -25.75
N ASP A 48 -11.34 -6.21 -25.80
CA ASP A 48 -10.30 -5.76 -26.74
C ASP A 48 -9.90 -4.26 -26.61
N ALA A 49 -10.35 -3.57 -25.57
CA ALA A 49 -9.95 -2.19 -25.33
C ALA A 49 -8.51 -2.09 -24.80
N ALA A 50 -7.79 -1.04 -25.21
CA ALA A 50 -6.46 -0.72 -24.65
C ALA A 50 -6.52 -0.27 -23.18
N ARG A 51 -7.70 0.12 -22.69
CA ARG A 51 -7.93 0.57 -21.31
C ARG A 51 -9.28 0.08 -20.80
N VAL A 52 -9.33 -0.26 -19.52
CA VAL A 52 -10.58 -0.56 -18.81
C VAL A 52 -10.93 0.63 -17.91
N SER A 53 -12.13 1.17 -18.04
CA SER A 53 -12.55 2.28 -17.18
C SER A 53 -12.70 1.85 -15.72
N ALA A 54 -12.44 2.75 -14.77
CA ALA A 54 -12.59 2.49 -13.34
C ALA A 54 -13.96 1.89 -12.93
N PRO A 55 -15.11 2.35 -13.50
CA PRO A 55 -16.40 1.76 -13.21
C PRO A 55 -16.52 0.33 -13.75
N ARG A 56 -16.02 0.06 -14.96
CA ARG A 56 -16.05 -1.29 -15.55
C ARG A 56 -15.19 -2.26 -14.75
N TRP A 57 -14.01 -1.83 -14.33
CA TRP A 57 -13.11 -2.63 -13.51
C TRP A 57 -13.74 -3.00 -12.16
N ARG A 58 -14.33 -2.02 -11.47
CA ARG A 58 -15.07 -2.27 -10.22
C ARG A 58 -16.21 -3.27 -10.40
N GLN A 59 -16.96 -3.16 -11.50
CA GLN A 59 -18.02 -4.10 -11.81
C GLN A 59 -17.49 -5.52 -12.01
N LEU A 60 -16.40 -5.71 -12.76
CA LEU A 60 -15.81 -7.03 -12.99
C LEU A 60 -15.30 -7.68 -11.69
N VAL A 61 -14.65 -6.89 -10.83
CA VAL A 61 -14.19 -7.37 -9.52
C VAL A 61 -15.37 -7.73 -8.62
N ALA A 62 -16.42 -6.90 -8.58
CA ALA A 62 -17.64 -7.20 -7.82
C ALA A 62 -18.36 -8.46 -8.35
N ASP A 63 -18.47 -8.60 -9.67
CA ASP A 63 -19.07 -9.79 -10.30
C ASP A 63 -18.30 -11.07 -9.92
N LEU A 64 -16.97 -11.02 -9.85
CA LEU A 64 -16.16 -12.16 -9.40
C LEU A 64 -16.34 -12.44 -7.90
N LEU A 65 -16.20 -11.43 -7.05
CA LEU A 65 -16.19 -11.60 -5.59
C LEU A 65 -17.58 -11.94 -5.04
N GLU A 66 -18.62 -11.31 -5.56
CA GLU A 66 -19.99 -11.46 -5.05
C GLU A 66 -20.77 -12.55 -5.79
N ARG A 67 -20.57 -12.66 -7.12
CA ARG A 67 -21.41 -13.50 -7.99
C ARG A 67 -20.66 -14.67 -8.59
N LYS A 68 -19.36 -14.81 -8.32
CA LYS A 68 -18.47 -15.81 -8.94
C LYS A 68 -18.52 -15.76 -10.47
N SER A 69 -18.83 -14.61 -11.04
CA SER A 69 -18.93 -14.44 -12.49
C SER A 69 -17.61 -13.91 -13.03
N LEU A 70 -17.09 -14.62 -14.02
CA LEU A 70 -15.95 -14.23 -14.83
C LEU A 70 -16.37 -13.21 -15.91
N PRO A 71 -15.40 -12.49 -16.50
CA PRO A 71 -15.65 -11.71 -17.71
C PRO A 71 -16.30 -12.59 -18.80
N GLY A 72 -17.38 -12.11 -19.42
CA GLY A 72 -18.16 -12.87 -20.39
C GLY A 72 -19.28 -13.73 -19.80
N GLY A 73 -19.45 -13.77 -18.47
CA GLY A 73 -20.60 -14.39 -17.80
C GLY A 73 -20.44 -15.87 -17.46
N ALA A 74 -19.25 -16.44 -17.63
CA ALA A 74 -18.93 -17.78 -17.15
C ALA A 74 -18.84 -17.79 -15.61
N GLU A 75 -19.15 -18.92 -14.97
CA GLU A 75 -19.07 -19.06 -13.51
C GLU A 75 -17.70 -19.63 -13.10
N ALA A 76 -17.09 -19.08 -12.05
CA ALA A 76 -15.82 -19.55 -11.52
C ALA A 76 -16.02 -20.86 -10.74
N CYS A 77 -15.31 -21.92 -11.16
CA CYS A 77 -15.40 -23.24 -10.54
C CYS A 77 -14.86 -23.31 -9.11
N GLN A 78 -14.03 -22.36 -8.70
CA GLN A 78 -13.50 -22.25 -7.34
C GLN A 78 -14.01 -20.97 -6.67
N PRO A 79 -14.27 -21.01 -5.35
CA PRO A 79 -14.59 -19.79 -4.62
C PRO A 79 -13.43 -18.78 -4.72
N PRO A 80 -13.72 -17.48 -4.82
CA PRO A 80 -12.68 -16.46 -4.76
C PRO A 80 -11.92 -16.61 -3.44
N PRO A 81 -10.59 -16.42 -3.43
CA PRO A 81 -9.83 -16.48 -2.19
C PRO A 81 -10.32 -15.42 -1.22
N GLU A 82 -10.34 -15.77 0.06
CA GLU A 82 -10.66 -14.83 1.11
C GLU A 82 -9.57 -13.75 1.16
N LEU A 83 -9.97 -12.50 0.93
CA LEU A 83 -9.07 -11.35 1.05
C LEU A 83 -8.76 -11.14 2.53
N GLN A 84 -7.63 -11.66 2.99
CA GLN A 84 -7.13 -11.36 4.32
C GLN A 84 -6.21 -10.14 4.27
N PRO A 85 -6.29 -9.24 5.26
CA PRO A 85 -5.34 -8.15 5.36
C PRO A 85 -3.93 -8.72 5.47
N ALA A 86 -3.00 -8.16 4.70
CA ALA A 86 -1.60 -8.46 4.83
C ALA A 86 -1.10 -7.97 6.19
N VAL A 87 -0.84 -8.90 7.11
CA VAL A 87 -0.21 -8.58 8.39
C VAL A 87 1.26 -8.96 8.28
N TYR A 88 2.12 -7.94 8.25
CA TYR A 88 3.55 -8.10 8.38
C TYR A 88 3.97 -7.78 9.82
N GLU A 89 4.60 -8.73 10.48
CA GLU A 89 5.17 -8.54 11.82
C GLU A 89 6.69 -8.72 11.76
N GLN A 90 7.42 -7.73 12.28
CA GLN A 90 8.84 -7.86 12.56
C GLN A 90 9.03 -8.12 14.06
N PRO A 91 9.16 -9.38 14.51
CA PRO A 91 9.16 -9.72 15.94
C PRO A 91 10.46 -9.36 16.65
N ARG A 92 11.53 -9.01 15.91
CA ARG A 92 12.81 -8.63 16.50
C ARG A 92 12.91 -7.12 16.65
N ALA A 93 13.26 -6.68 17.86
CA ALA A 93 13.65 -5.30 18.09
C ALA A 93 14.85 -4.95 17.21
N ILE A 94 14.68 -3.95 16.34
CA ILE A 94 15.76 -3.41 15.53
C ILE A 94 16.36 -2.25 16.34
N SER A 95 17.56 -2.47 16.89
CA SER A 95 18.34 -1.41 17.54
C SER A 95 19.31 -0.85 16.52
N THR A 96 18.94 0.24 15.85
CA THR A 96 19.81 0.89 14.87
C THR A 96 20.79 1.81 15.59
N GLY A 97 22.00 1.30 15.85
CA GLY A 97 23.13 2.11 16.33
C GLY A 97 23.82 2.89 15.20
N GLY A 98 23.10 3.30 14.14
CA GLY A 98 23.67 3.84 12.91
C GLY A 98 22.72 3.77 11.69
N HIS A 99 23.29 3.77 10.48
CA HIS A 99 22.59 3.68 9.18
C HIS A 99 22.02 2.28 8.85
N ASP A 100 21.78 1.44 9.85
CA ASP A 100 21.31 0.08 9.63
C ASP A 100 19.82 0.10 9.27
N ALA A 101 19.49 -0.33 8.06
CA ALA A 101 18.13 -0.58 7.61
C ALA A 101 17.98 -2.08 7.31
N VAL A 102 16.83 -2.64 7.66
CA VAL A 102 16.46 -4.01 7.31
C VAL A 102 15.44 -3.92 6.20
N ALA A 103 15.81 -4.41 5.01
CA ALA A 103 14.85 -4.54 3.92
C ALA A 103 13.73 -5.50 4.35
N VAL A 104 12.49 -5.03 4.25
CA VAL A 104 11.29 -5.78 4.59
C VAL A 104 10.83 -6.57 3.38
N ASP A 105 10.37 -5.87 2.34
CA ASP A 105 10.00 -6.41 1.03
C ASP A 105 9.75 -5.23 0.05
N ARG A 106 9.21 -5.49 -1.13
CA ARG A 106 8.71 -4.45 -2.04
C ARG A 106 7.38 -3.88 -1.55
N ALA A 107 7.17 -2.59 -1.73
CA ALA A 107 5.92 -1.93 -1.35
C ALA A 107 4.66 -2.60 -1.94
N GLU A 108 4.76 -3.09 -3.17
CA GLU A 108 3.70 -3.82 -3.88
C GLU A 108 3.37 -5.16 -3.24
N ASP A 109 4.38 -5.84 -2.68
CA ASP A 109 4.24 -7.14 -2.02
C ASP A 109 3.71 -6.98 -0.59
N LEU A 110 3.96 -5.82 0.03
CA LEU A 110 3.40 -5.43 1.32
C LEU A 110 1.98 -4.86 1.22
N GLY A 111 1.40 -4.77 0.02
CA GLY A 111 0.05 -4.23 -0.18
C GLY A 111 -0.08 -2.74 0.13
N LEU A 112 1.03 -1.98 0.12
CA LEU A 112 1.03 -0.54 0.43
C LEU A 112 0.63 0.32 -0.78
N VAL A 113 0.75 -0.22 -1.98
CA VAL A 113 0.59 0.53 -3.24
C VAL A 113 -0.87 0.62 -3.63
N GLY A 114 -1.37 1.85 -3.76
CA GLY A 114 -2.74 2.14 -4.17
C GLY A 114 -3.83 1.79 -3.14
N ALA A 115 -3.44 1.33 -1.94
CA ALA A 115 -4.35 0.78 -0.95
C ALA A 115 -4.34 1.58 0.36
N SER A 116 -5.37 1.35 1.18
CA SER A 116 -5.37 1.77 2.58
C SER A 116 -4.44 0.87 3.38
N PHE A 117 -3.67 1.45 4.30
CA PHE A 117 -2.75 0.69 5.14
C PHE A 117 -2.64 1.29 6.54
N THR A 118 -2.20 0.48 7.48
CA THR A 118 -1.86 0.90 8.84
C THR A 118 -0.51 0.29 9.21
N VAL A 119 0.39 1.11 9.71
CA VAL A 119 1.67 0.68 10.28
C VAL A 119 1.70 1.11 11.73
N THR A 120 1.98 0.16 12.63
CA THR A 120 2.13 0.40 14.06
C THR A 120 3.54 0.04 14.50
N ALA A 121 4.13 0.83 15.40
CA ALA A 121 5.45 0.55 15.95
C ALA A 121 5.56 1.01 17.41
N LEU A 122 6.31 0.22 18.20
CA LEU A 122 6.83 0.65 19.49
C LEU A 122 8.19 1.30 19.27
N VAL A 123 8.31 2.59 19.55
CA VAL A 123 9.53 3.36 19.29
C VAL A 123 10.03 3.96 20.59
N LYS A 124 11.35 3.91 20.81
CA LYS A 124 12.02 4.68 21.86
C LYS A 124 13.01 5.64 21.22
N LEU A 125 12.70 6.93 21.29
CA LEU A 125 13.62 7.99 20.86
C LEU A 125 14.64 8.25 21.96
N HIS A 126 15.92 8.28 21.62
CA HIS A 126 17.00 8.56 22.57
C HIS A 126 17.49 10.00 22.44
N GLY A 127 17.43 10.77 23.53
CA GLY A 127 17.83 12.18 23.56
C GLY A 127 16.94 13.11 22.73
N ALA A 128 17.22 14.42 22.79
CA ALA A 128 16.50 15.40 22.00
C ALA A 128 16.80 15.23 20.50
N VAL A 129 15.76 15.00 19.69
CA VAL A 129 15.87 14.94 18.22
C VAL A 129 16.04 16.37 17.68
N PRO A 130 17.20 16.76 17.13
CA PRO A 130 17.41 18.09 16.56
C PRO A 130 16.39 18.41 15.46
N ALA A 131 16.11 19.68 15.25
CA ALA A 131 15.07 20.13 14.31
C ALA A 131 15.29 19.70 12.86
N TYR A 132 16.53 19.38 12.49
CA TYR A 132 16.94 18.93 11.15
C TYR A 132 17.10 17.41 11.05
N GLN A 133 16.94 16.67 12.14
CA GLN A 133 17.14 15.22 12.14
C GLN A 133 15.83 14.52 11.76
N GLU A 134 15.98 13.58 10.84
CA GLU A 134 14.94 12.61 10.49
C GLU A 134 15.29 11.26 11.11
N GLY A 135 14.29 10.60 11.69
CA GLY A 135 14.38 9.24 12.20
C GLY A 135 13.37 8.37 11.45
N PRO A 136 13.71 7.84 10.27
CA PRO A 136 12.84 6.90 9.57
C PRO A 136 12.68 5.64 10.42
N ILE A 137 11.44 5.17 10.53
CA ILE A 137 11.09 3.88 11.15
C ILE A 137 10.76 2.86 10.07
N LEU A 138 9.99 3.29 9.06
CA LEU A 138 9.73 2.52 7.86
C LEU A 138 9.66 3.49 6.69
N GLY A 139 10.23 3.12 5.56
CA GLY A 139 10.22 3.97 4.39
C GLY A 139 10.91 3.31 3.23
N THR A 140 10.67 3.82 2.03
CA THR A 140 11.34 3.31 0.84
C THR A 140 12.79 3.79 0.77
N SER A 141 13.64 3.01 0.12
CA SER A 141 15.06 3.34 -0.08
C SER A 141 15.32 4.63 -0.88
N ASP A 142 14.34 5.08 -1.68
CA ASP A 142 14.38 6.39 -2.33
C ASP A 142 13.88 7.47 -1.36
N VAL A 143 14.83 8.22 -0.80
CA VAL A 143 14.58 9.33 0.14
C VAL A 143 14.23 10.64 -0.56
N THR A 144 14.08 10.68 -1.89
CA THR A 144 13.63 11.91 -2.53
C THR A 144 12.20 12.24 -2.06
N PRO A 145 11.97 13.42 -1.41
CA PRO A 145 10.74 13.74 -0.66
C PRO A 145 9.43 13.74 -1.46
N ILE A 146 9.49 13.47 -2.76
CA ILE A 146 8.39 13.67 -3.71
C ILE A 146 7.81 12.31 -4.14
N ARG A 147 8.52 11.18 -3.96
CA ARG A 147 8.09 9.87 -4.51
C ARG A 147 8.11 8.71 -3.53
N GLY A 148 9.02 8.72 -2.56
CA GLY A 148 9.14 7.63 -1.59
C GLY A 148 8.11 7.66 -0.47
N LEU A 149 7.97 6.54 0.23
CA LEU A 149 7.25 6.44 1.51
C LEU A 149 8.19 6.81 2.64
N PHE A 150 7.72 7.65 3.56
CA PHE A 150 8.41 7.95 4.81
C PHE A 150 7.43 7.86 5.97
N MET A 151 7.75 7.01 6.94
CA MET A 151 7.10 6.93 8.24
C MET A 151 8.18 6.98 9.32
N GLY A 152 8.06 7.95 10.21
CA GLY A 152 9.03 8.12 11.27
C GLY A 152 8.86 9.45 11.96
N PHE A 153 9.99 10.05 12.35
CA PHE A 153 10.01 11.29 13.10
C PHE A 153 10.81 12.37 12.38
N ARG A 154 10.30 13.60 12.35
CA ARG A 154 11.06 14.80 11.97
C ARG A 154 10.96 15.80 13.11
N ALA A 155 12.10 16.27 13.60
CA ALA A 155 12.15 17.14 14.79
C ALA A 155 11.36 16.56 15.99
N GLY A 156 11.44 15.24 16.20
CA GLY A 156 10.74 14.52 17.27
C GLY A 156 9.23 14.37 17.08
N ARG A 157 8.67 14.74 15.93
CA ARG A 157 7.22 14.64 15.65
C ARG A 157 6.94 13.51 14.68
N PRO A 158 5.94 12.65 14.93
CA PRO A 158 5.50 11.65 13.95
C PRO A 158 5.17 12.27 12.58
N VAL A 159 5.59 11.61 11.52
CA VAL A 159 5.35 12.02 10.12
C VAL A 159 4.97 10.81 9.28
N LEU A 160 3.95 10.97 8.42
CA LEU A 160 3.66 10.13 7.26
C LEU A 160 3.80 11.00 6.01
N ALA A 161 4.68 10.62 5.09
CA ALA A 161 4.85 11.35 3.84
C ALA A 161 5.00 10.40 2.64
N PHE A 162 4.35 10.76 1.54
CA PHE A 162 4.52 10.15 0.21
C PHE A 162 3.84 11.02 -0.86
N GLY A 163 4.22 10.83 -2.12
CA GLY A 163 3.55 11.48 -3.25
C GLY A 163 3.52 13.01 -3.18
N GLY A 164 4.56 13.63 -2.60
CA GLY A 164 4.65 15.08 -2.40
C GLY A 164 3.75 15.64 -1.29
N THR A 165 3.08 14.79 -0.51
CA THR A 165 2.26 15.20 0.65
C THR A 165 2.93 14.77 1.95
N GLU A 166 3.02 15.68 2.91
CA GLU A 166 3.49 15.40 4.28
C GLU A 166 2.34 15.63 5.26
N CYS A 167 2.03 14.61 6.06
CA CYS A 167 1.27 14.76 7.29
C CYS A 167 2.23 14.68 8.48
N LYS A 168 2.30 15.75 9.26
CA LYS A 168 3.17 15.88 10.43
C LYS A 168 2.37 16.23 11.67
N ALA A 169 2.66 15.54 12.77
CA ALA A 169 2.02 15.79 14.05
C ALA A 169 2.41 17.15 14.65
N ASP A 170 1.47 17.73 15.40
CA ASP A 170 1.71 18.97 16.14
C ASP A 170 2.44 18.68 17.48
N LEU A 171 2.28 17.46 17.98
CA LEU A 171 2.86 16.96 19.23
C LEU A 171 4.22 16.31 19.00
N MET A 172 5.15 16.56 19.92
CA MET A 172 6.42 15.85 19.98
C MET A 172 6.26 14.53 20.75
N ALA A 173 6.96 13.50 20.30
CA ALA A 173 7.06 12.25 21.03
C ALA A 173 7.98 12.42 22.26
N PRO A 174 7.60 11.85 23.41
CA PRO A 174 8.48 11.72 24.57
C PRO A 174 9.82 11.07 24.23
N VAL A 175 10.90 11.62 24.76
CA VAL A 175 12.24 11.04 24.67
C VAL A 175 12.50 10.10 25.84
N ASP A 176 13.37 9.12 25.63
CA ASP A 176 13.78 8.09 26.57
C ASP A 176 12.64 7.23 27.14
N GLN A 177 11.48 7.26 26.48
CA GLN A 177 10.30 6.46 26.76
C GLN A 177 9.92 5.66 25.52
N THR A 178 9.47 4.42 25.72
CA THR A 178 8.85 3.65 24.64
C THR A 178 7.45 4.21 24.42
N VAL A 179 7.15 4.56 23.18
CA VAL A 179 5.86 5.08 22.76
C VAL A 179 5.28 4.22 21.65
N ASP A 180 3.96 4.05 21.69
CA ASP A 180 3.20 3.46 20.60
C ASP A 180 2.86 4.54 19.57
N VAL A 181 3.12 4.25 18.30
CA VAL A 181 2.84 5.15 17.19
C VAL A 181 2.16 4.36 16.08
N ALA A 182 1.12 4.97 15.49
CA ALA A 182 0.49 4.43 14.30
C ALA A 182 0.43 5.47 13.18
N TRP A 183 0.71 5.02 11.96
CA TRP A 183 0.52 5.76 10.73
C TRP A 183 -0.57 5.05 9.93
N VAL A 184 -1.67 5.75 9.67
CA VAL A 184 -2.81 5.21 8.94
C VAL A 184 -3.00 6.01 7.67
N TYR A 185 -3.16 5.33 6.55
CA TYR A 185 -3.63 5.92 5.30
C TYR A 185 -4.93 5.27 4.85
N ASP A 186 -5.90 6.10 4.52
CA ASP A 186 -7.17 5.75 3.92
C ASP A 186 -7.16 6.21 2.45
N ALA A 187 -7.06 5.26 1.52
CA ALA A 187 -6.98 5.54 0.08
C ALA A 187 -8.31 6.04 -0.50
N GLU A 188 -9.44 5.65 0.08
CA GLU A 188 -10.77 6.08 -0.36
C GLU A 188 -11.00 7.54 0.06
N ALA A 189 -10.76 7.84 1.34
CA ALA A 189 -10.89 9.19 1.88
C ALA A 189 -9.72 10.10 1.48
N LYS A 190 -8.63 9.54 0.96
CA LYS A 190 -7.35 10.23 0.69
C LYS A 190 -6.84 10.95 1.94
N GLU A 191 -6.89 10.24 3.07
CA GLU A 191 -6.65 10.80 4.40
C GLU A 191 -5.51 10.07 5.11
N GLN A 192 -4.63 10.84 5.73
CA GLN A 192 -3.53 10.37 6.57
C GLN A 192 -3.88 10.68 8.04
N ARG A 193 -3.79 9.69 8.93
CA ARG A 193 -3.96 9.86 10.37
C ARG A 193 -2.71 9.39 11.11
N LEU A 194 -2.29 10.18 12.09
CA LEU A 194 -1.17 9.86 12.97
C LEU A 194 -1.70 9.65 14.38
N TYR A 195 -1.23 8.59 15.03
CA TYR A 195 -1.53 8.32 16.43
C TYR A 195 -0.24 8.29 17.24
N LEU A 196 -0.30 8.81 18.46
CA LEU A 196 0.78 8.75 19.45
C LEU A 196 0.16 8.36 20.79
N GLN A 197 0.61 7.23 21.35
CA GLN A 197 0.05 6.61 22.56
C GLN A 197 -1.47 6.42 22.48
N GLY A 198 -1.95 5.92 21.34
CA GLY A 198 -3.39 5.65 21.10
C GLY A 198 -4.25 6.88 20.86
N ALA A 199 -3.74 8.10 21.04
CA ALA A 199 -4.47 9.34 20.75
C ALA A 199 -4.17 9.85 19.33
N VAL A 200 -5.18 10.41 18.67
CA VAL A 200 -5.01 11.08 17.37
C VAL A 200 -4.08 12.29 17.56
N ALA A 201 -2.91 12.23 16.93
CA ALA A 201 -1.93 13.31 16.93
C ALA A 201 -2.09 14.27 15.74
N LYS A 202 -2.60 13.77 14.60
CA LYS A 202 -2.91 14.56 13.41
C LYS A 202 -3.85 13.84 12.46
N VAL A 203 -4.64 14.61 11.72
CA VAL A 203 -5.35 14.17 10.52
C VAL A 203 -5.00 15.15 9.38
N CYS A 204 -4.66 14.62 8.22
CA CYS A 204 -4.38 15.39 7.01
C CYS A 204 -5.15 14.78 5.83
N ALA A 205 -5.78 15.62 5.01
CA ALA A 205 -6.55 15.18 3.86
C ALA A 205 -5.86 15.56 2.54
N GLY A 206 -6.28 14.92 1.45
CA GLY A 206 -5.84 15.23 0.08
C GLY A 206 -4.59 14.49 -0.39
N ALA A 207 -4.10 13.51 0.38
CA ALA A 207 -2.95 12.70 -0.02
C ALA A 207 -3.35 11.70 -1.11
N ALA A 208 -2.80 11.86 -2.32
CA ALA A 208 -2.98 10.90 -3.40
C ALA A 208 -2.37 9.53 -3.04
N PRO A 209 -2.92 8.40 -3.51
CA PRO A 209 -2.43 7.07 -3.15
C PRO A 209 -0.94 6.87 -3.41
N PHE A 210 -0.28 6.12 -2.52
CA PHE A 210 1.11 5.75 -2.69
C PHE A 210 1.28 4.83 -3.91
N LEU A 211 2.26 5.11 -4.78
CA LEU A 211 2.39 4.46 -6.08
C LEU A 211 3.51 3.41 -6.18
N GLY A 212 4.32 3.22 -5.14
CA GLY A 212 5.27 2.10 -5.02
C GLY A 212 6.51 2.15 -5.91
N PHE A 213 6.38 2.52 -7.19
CA PHE A 213 7.42 2.57 -8.22
C PHE A 213 8.53 1.48 -8.12
N GLY A 214 8.20 0.25 -7.68
CA GLY A 214 9.14 -0.87 -7.53
C GLY A 214 10.18 -0.72 -6.41
N GLN A 215 9.89 0.12 -5.41
CA GLN A 215 10.83 0.45 -4.35
C GLN A 215 10.81 -0.58 -3.22
N GLN A 216 12.01 -0.93 -2.73
CA GLN A 216 12.16 -1.69 -1.49
C GLN A 216 11.83 -0.82 -0.29
N VAL A 217 11.09 -1.40 0.64
CA VAL A 217 10.74 -0.88 1.96
C VAL A 217 11.72 -1.43 2.99
#